data_AF-A0A087Y857-F1
#
_entry.id   AF-A0A087Y857-F1
#
_cell.length_a   1.000
_cell.length_b   1.000
_cell.length_c   1.000
_cell.angle_alpha   90.00
_cell.angle_beta   90.00
_cell.angle_gamma   90.00
#
_symmetry.space_group_name_H-M   'P 1'
#
loop_
_entity.id
_entity.type
_entity.pdbx_description
1 polymer ?
#
loop_
_entity_poly.entity_id
_entity_poly.type
_entity_poly.pdbx_seq_one_letter_code
_entity_poly.pdbx_strand_id
1 'polypeptide(L)'
;MAGLINFEDEKEVKQFLDNLGVEYSYQCYKEKDPDGCQRLADYLDGVKKNYDSAAQVLKHNCDTYGHSESCYKLGAYHVTGKGGVTECLKTAYSCFVRSCNAGGKKSIDSCHNVGLLAHDGRALDGGPDATLAREYYEKACAGGFAPSCFNLSAMFIEGNAKGLSPNMSQAFKYASRACELGHVWGCANASRMCKLGDGTEKDEKKAEDLKNRARELHGAEKERQLKFGE
;
A
#
# COMPACT_ATOMS: atom_id res chain seq x y z
N MET A 1 -12.23 20.75 35.12
CA MET A 1 -11.07 21.44 34.54
C MET A 1 -10.07 20.36 34.17
N ALA A 2 -9.93 20.04 32.89
CA ALA A 2 -8.84 19.18 32.45
C ALA A 2 -7.55 20.00 32.59
N GLY A 3 -6.70 19.63 33.56
CA GLY A 3 -5.34 20.17 33.62
C GLY A 3 -4.60 19.79 32.35
N LEU A 4 -3.72 20.67 31.88
CA LEU A 4 -2.80 20.33 30.79
C LEU A 4 -1.95 19.15 31.24
N ILE A 5 -1.86 18.11 30.40
CA ILE A 5 -1.07 16.91 30.66
C ILE A 5 0.40 17.27 30.50
N ASN A 6 1.22 16.96 31.50
CA ASN A 6 2.66 17.10 31.40
C ASN A 6 3.26 15.91 30.63
N PHE A 7 3.65 16.13 29.37
CA PHE A 7 4.24 15.09 28.53
C PHE A 7 5.67 14.69 28.92
N GLU A 8 6.31 15.44 29.83
CA GLU A 8 7.59 15.06 30.42
C GLU A 8 7.41 14.12 31.63
N ASP A 9 6.19 14.02 32.18
CA ASP A 9 5.88 13.11 33.29
C ASP A 9 5.36 11.77 32.76
N GLU A 10 6.15 10.71 32.93
CA GLU A 10 5.81 9.36 32.46
C GLU A 10 4.51 8.81 33.05
N LYS A 11 4.16 9.18 34.29
CA LYS A 11 2.93 8.70 34.94
C LYS A 11 1.70 9.38 34.36
N GLU A 12 1.78 10.69 34.14
CA GLU A 12 0.69 11.44 33.49
C GLU A 12 0.48 10.94 32.04
N VAL A 13 1.56 10.74 31.29
CA VAL A 13 1.50 10.19 29.93
C VAL A 13 0.88 8.79 29.94
N LYS A 14 1.31 7.91 30.86
CA LYS A 14 0.74 6.56 30.94
C LYS A 14 -0.76 6.59 31.26
N GLN A 15 -1.18 7.40 32.22
CA GLN A 15 -2.59 7.54 32.58
C GLN A 15 -3.43 8.09 31.41
N PHE A 16 -2.89 9.07 30.67
CA PHE A 16 -3.53 9.57 29.47
C PHE A 16 -3.72 8.49 28.41
N LEU A 17 -2.66 7.75 28.11
CA LEU A 17 -2.70 6.66 27.14
C LEU A 17 -3.69 5.57 27.57
N ASP A 18 -3.78 5.24 28.85
CA ASP A 18 -4.77 4.28 29.37
C ASP A 18 -6.21 4.77 29.14
N ASN A 19 -6.48 6.06 29.38
CA ASN A 19 -7.79 6.66 29.15
C ASN A 19 -8.18 6.67 27.66
N LEU A 20 -7.23 6.92 26.75
CA LEU A 20 -7.49 6.84 25.31
C LEU A 20 -7.97 5.44 24.88
N GLY A 21 -7.38 4.39 25.44
CA GLY A 21 -7.81 3.02 25.16
C GLY A 21 -9.28 2.77 25.53
N VAL A 22 -9.74 3.34 26.66
CA VAL A 22 -11.14 3.26 27.10
C VAL A 22 -12.06 4.02 26.15
N GLU A 23 -11.68 5.23 25.74
CA GLU A 23 -12.46 6.05 24.81
C GLU A 23 -12.61 5.36 23.45
N TYR A 24 -11.51 4.88 22.86
CA TYR A 24 -11.55 4.18 21.58
C TYR A 24 -12.36 2.89 21.64
N SER A 25 -12.30 2.17 22.77
CA SER A 25 -13.14 1.00 23.03
C SER A 25 -14.63 1.35 23.08
N TYR A 26 -14.98 2.44 23.76
CA TYR A 26 -16.34 2.93 23.82
C TYR A 26 -16.86 3.34 22.43
N GLN A 27 -16.09 4.12 21.67
CA GLN A 27 -16.42 4.51 20.29
C GLN A 27 -16.65 3.27 19.41
N CYS A 28 -15.73 2.30 19.46
CA CYS A 28 -15.83 1.10 18.64
C CYS A 28 -17.05 0.24 18.97
N TYR A 29 -17.21 -0.15 20.24
CA TYR A 29 -18.19 -1.19 20.60
C TYR A 29 -19.55 -0.64 21.02
N LYS A 30 -19.59 0.55 21.64
CA LYS A 30 -20.84 1.15 22.13
C LYS A 30 -21.45 2.08 21.10
N GLU A 31 -20.66 2.96 20.51
CA GLU A 31 -21.13 3.92 19.51
C GLU A 31 -21.15 3.33 18.10
N LYS A 32 -20.47 2.19 17.89
CA LYS A 32 -20.37 1.50 16.60
C LYS A 32 -19.69 2.36 15.53
N ASP A 33 -18.73 3.20 15.96
CA ASP A 33 -17.92 4.04 15.08
C ASP A 33 -16.76 3.22 14.47
N PRO A 34 -16.73 3.01 13.14
CA PRO A 34 -15.64 2.30 12.47
C PRO A 34 -14.28 2.98 12.65
N ASP A 35 -14.23 4.32 12.73
CA ASP A 35 -12.98 5.04 12.95
C ASP A 35 -12.50 4.88 14.40
N GLY A 36 -13.42 4.83 15.36
CA GLY A 36 -13.16 4.44 16.74
C GLY A 36 -12.53 3.05 16.85
N CYS A 37 -13.07 2.07 16.10
CA CYS A 37 -12.48 0.74 16.02
C CYS A 37 -11.06 0.75 15.41
N GLN A 38 -10.83 1.54 14.36
CA GLN A 38 -9.50 1.68 13.78
C GLN A 38 -8.50 2.30 14.78
N ARG A 39 -8.90 3.36 15.50
CA ARG A 39 -8.06 3.97 16.55
C ARG A 39 -7.74 2.98 17.68
N LEU A 40 -8.72 2.19 18.10
CA LEU A 40 -8.51 1.15 19.11
C LEU A 40 -7.49 0.10 18.62
N ALA A 41 -7.62 -0.36 17.38
CA ALA A 41 -6.68 -1.33 16.80
C ALA A 41 -5.26 -0.76 16.69
N ASP A 42 -5.12 0.51 16.31
CA ASP A 42 -3.82 1.18 16.22
C ASP A 42 -3.19 1.42 17.60
N TYR A 43 -4.01 1.77 18.60
CA TYR A 43 -3.58 1.86 19.99
C TYR A 43 -3.08 0.50 20.52
N LEU A 44 -3.82 -0.57 20.28
CA LEU A 44 -3.43 -1.92 20.72
C LEU A 44 -2.14 -2.39 20.06
N ASP A 45 -1.97 -2.17 18.75
CA ASP A 45 -0.75 -2.56 18.00
C ASP A 45 0.46 -1.68 18.37
N GLY A 46 0.28 -0.36 18.32
CA GLY A 46 1.37 0.61 18.40
C GLY A 46 1.80 0.93 19.82
N VAL A 47 0.83 1.12 20.72
CA VAL A 47 1.06 1.58 22.10
C VAL A 47 1.15 0.41 23.05
N LYS A 48 0.13 -0.47 23.05
CA LYS A 48 0.09 -1.62 23.98
C LYS A 48 0.90 -2.82 23.53
N LYS A 49 1.30 -2.87 22.25
CA LYS A 49 1.92 -4.04 21.60
C LYS A 49 1.12 -5.33 21.82
N ASN A 50 -0.19 -5.21 22.02
CA ASN A 50 -1.11 -6.33 22.16
C ASN A 50 -1.67 -6.67 20.78
N TYR A 51 -0.87 -7.41 20.01
CA TYR A 51 -1.19 -7.74 18.62
C TYR A 51 -2.40 -8.67 18.49
N ASP A 52 -2.63 -9.55 19.45
CA ASP A 52 -3.76 -10.49 19.42
C ASP A 52 -5.10 -9.74 19.56
N SER A 53 -5.20 -8.84 20.54
CA SER A 53 -6.38 -7.97 20.67
C SER A 53 -6.52 -7.03 19.48
N ALA A 54 -5.41 -6.47 18.97
CA ALA A 54 -5.46 -5.63 17.76
C ALA A 54 -6.03 -6.41 16.57
N ALA A 55 -5.59 -7.65 16.34
CA ALA A 55 -6.10 -8.51 15.28
C ALA A 55 -7.61 -8.76 15.40
N GLN A 56 -8.12 -8.97 16.62
CA GLN A 56 -9.55 -9.15 16.87
C GLN A 56 -10.35 -7.89 16.52
N VAL A 57 -9.88 -6.70 16.91
CA VAL A 57 -10.55 -5.43 16.57
C VAL A 57 -10.50 -5.17 15.07
N LEU A 58 -9.36 -5.40 14.42
CA LEU A 58 -9.21 -5.26 12.97
C LEU A 58 -10.16 -6.18 12.21
N LYS A 59 -10.25 -7.44 12.65
CA LYS A 59 -11.19 -8.42 12.09
C LYS A 59 -12.63 -7.97 12.26
N HIS A 60 -13.02 -7.54 13.47
CA HIS A 60 -14.36 -7.03 13.73
C HIS A 60 -14.70 -5.84 12.81
N ASN A 61 -13.81 -4.85 12.72
CA ASN A 61 -14.04 -3.64 11.94
C ASN A 61 -14.09 -3.91 10.43
N CYS A 62 -13.19 -4.77 9.94
CA CYS A 62 -13.18 -5.18 8.54
C CYS A 62 -14.41 -6.01 8.16
N ASP A 63 -14.80 -6.99 8.99
CA ASP A 63 -15.94 -7.87 8.69
C ASP A 63 -17.28 -7.16 8.84
N THR A 64 -17.41 -6.24 9.80
CA THR A 64 -18.70 -5.60 10.13
C THR A 64 -18.93 -4.35 9.31
N TYR A 65 -17.92 -3.49 9.18
CA TYR A 65 -18.06 -2.17 8.56
C TYR A 65 -17.32 -2.05 7.22
N GLY A 66 -16.54 -3.06 6.83
CA GLY A 66 -15.72 -2.98 5.62
C GLY A 66 -14.66 -1.90 5.70
N HIS A 67 -14.24 -1.48 6.91
CA HIS A 67 -13.32 -0.35 7.07
C HIS A 67 -11.97 -0.64 6.40
N SER A 68 -11.55 0.25 5.50
CA SER A 68 -10.47 -0.02 4.55
C SER A 68 -9.13 -0.23 5.23
N GLU A 69 -8.75 0.65 6.15
CA GLU A 69 -7.50 0.59 6.88
C GLU A 69 -7.44 -0.67 7.76
N SER A 70 -8.57 -1.04 8.38
CA SER A 70 -8.67 -2.26 9.18
C SER A 70 -8.52 -3.51 8.31
N CYS A 71 -9.20 -3.56 7.17
CA CYS A 71 -9.05 -4.66 6.21
C CYS A 71 -7.62 -4.74 5.66
N TYR A 72 -7.00 -3.62 5.30
CA TYR A 72 -5.60 -3.59 4.84
C TYR A 72 -4.66 -4.15 5.92
N LYS A 73 -4.77 -3.66 7.15
CA LYS A 73 -3.87 -4.05 8.25
C LYS A 73 -4.09 -5.51 8.67
N LEU A 74 -5.33 -5.98 8.67
CA LEU A 74 -5.64 -7.40 8.87
C LEU A 74 -5.05 -8.28 7.75
N GLY A 75 -5.12 -7.82 6.50
CA GLY A 75 -4.47 -8.49 5.38
C GLY A 75 -2.95 -8.63 5.60
N ALA A 76 -2.29 -7.55 6.03
CA ALA A 76 -0.87 -7.58 6.37
C ALA A 76 -0.53 -8.50 7.56
N TYR A 77 -1.43 -8.61 8.55
CA TYR A 77 -1.31 -9.59 9.63
C TYR A 77 -1.37 -11.01 9.10
N HIS A 78 -2.29 -11.32 8.18
CA HIS A 78 -2.36 -12.63 7.54
C HIS A 78 -1.18 -12.94 6.60
N VAL A 79 -0.46 -11.93 6.08
CA VAL A 79 0.79 -12.17 5.33
C VAL A 79 1.93 -12.62 6.24
N THR A 80 1.91 -12.24 7.53
CA THR A 80 3.04 -12.42 8.46
C THR A 80 2.75 -13.30 9.67
N GLY A 81 1.49 -13.73 9.84
CA GLY A 81 1.04 -14.44 11.04
C GLY A 81 1.02 -13.58 12.32
N LYS A 82 1.07 -12.24 12.21
CA LYS A 82 1.13 -11.33 13.35
C LYS A 82 -0.17 -11.36 14.17
N GLY A 83 -0.08 -11.25 15.50
CA GLY A 83 -1.25 -11.16 16.38
C GLY A 83 -2.09 -12.43 16.42
N GLY A 84 -1.43 -13.59 16.38
CA GLY A 84 -2.06 -14.89 16.54
C GLY A 84 -2.95 -15.33 15.37
N VAL A 85 -3.01 -14.55 14.29
CA VAL A 85 -3.73 -14.96 13.08
C VAL A 85 -2.90 -15.98 12.29
N THR A 86 -3.58 -16.92 11.64
CA THR A 86 -2.90 -17.87 10.76
C THR A 86 -2.33 -17.14 9.53
N GLU A 87 -1.06 -17.36 9.24
CA GLU A 87 -0.45 -16.91 7.99
C GLU A 87 -1.15 -17.58 6.80
N CYS A 88 -1.79 -16.77 5.95
CA CYS A 88 -2.59 -17.26 4.83
C CYS A 88 -2.73 -16.18 3.76
N LEU A 89 -2.05 -16.38 2.62
CA LEU A 89 -2.11 -15.44 1.49
C LEU A 89 -3.52 -15.33 0.89
N LYS A 90 -4.34 -16.40 0.94
CA LYS A 90 -5.73 -16.37 0.44
C LYS A 90 -6.61 -15.46 1.31
N THR A 91 -6.44 -15.53 2.62
CA THR A 91 -7.16 -14.64 3.55
C THR A 91 -6.65 -13.21 3.40
N ALA A 92 -5.33 -13.01 3.31
CA ALA A 92 -4.73 -11.70 3.07
C ALA A 92 -5.27 -11.06 1.78
N TYR A 93 -5.30 -11.82 0.69
CA TYR A 93 -5.88 -11.41 -0.59
C TYR A 93 -7.33 -10.95 -0.42
N SER A 94 -8.16 -11.74 0.27
CA SER A 94 -9.57 -11.39 0.52
C SER A 94 -9.71 -10.08 1.31
N CYS A 95 -8.86 -9.88 2.32
CA CYS A 95 -8.80 -8.63 3.09
C CYS A 95 -8.40 -7.43 2.22
N PHE A 96 -7.37 -7.58 1.37
CA PHE A 96 -6.95 -6.51 0.45
C PHE A 96 -8.01 -6.20 -0.60
N VAL A 97 -8.73 -7.20 -1.14
CA VAL A 97 -9.86 -6.97 -2.05
C VAL A 97 -10.94 -6.13 -1.38
N ARG A 98 -11.31 -6.46 -0.13
CA ARG A 98 -12.29 -5.66 0.64
C ARG A 98 -11.82 -4.22 0.84
N SER A 99 -10.58 -4.01 1.27
CA SER A 99 -10.04 -2.66 1.46
C SER A 99 -9.96 -1.87 0.15
N CYS A 100 -9.50 -2.48 -0.95
CA CYS A 100 -9.47 -1.84 -2.26
C CYS A 100 -10.87 -1.34 -2.68
N ASN A 101 -11.92 -2.12 -2.39
CA ASN A 101 -13.29 -1.78 -2.76
C ASN A 101 -14.00 -0.81 -1.79
N ALA A 102 -13.49 -0.64 -0.56
CA ALA A 102 -14.16 0.14 0.49
C ALA A 102 -13.93 1.66 0.43
N GLY A 103 -13.08 2.17 -0.47
CA GLY A 103 -12.58 3.54 -0.40
C GLY A 103 -11.64 3.75 0.79
N GLY A 104 -11.21 4.98 1.11
CA GLY A 104 -10.33 5.25 2.26
C GLY A 104 -8.83 5.31 1.93
N LYS A 105 -8.00 5.68 2.92
CA LYS A 105 -6.58 6.03 2.73
C LYS A 105 -5.73 4.85 2.28
N LYS A 106 -6.14 3.62 2.64
CA LYS A 106 -5.44 2.38 2.26
C LYS A 106 -6.07 1.60 1.13
N SER A 107 -7.16 2.09 0.52
CA SER A 107 -7.79 1.42 -0.62
C SER A 107 -6.83 1.30 -1.81
N ILE A 108 -6.11 2.36 -2.15
CA ILE A 108 -5.18 2.37 -3.29
C ILE A 108 -3.98 1.45 -3.06
N ASP A 109 -3.36 1.48 -1.88
CA ASP A 109 -2.31 0.54 -1.45
C ASP A 109 -2.82 -0.92 -1.51
N SER A 110 -4.06 -1.15 -1.05
CA SER A 110 -4.70 -2.47 -1.13
C SER A 110 -4.88 -2.94 -2.55
N CYS A 111 -5.32 -2.07 -3.47
CA CYS A 111 -5.44 -2.45 -4.87
C CYS A 111 -4.08 -2.88 -5.45
N HIS A 112 -2.98 -2.22 -5.07
CA HIS A 112 -1.64 -2.69 -5.44
C HIS A 112 -1.33 -4.09 -4.89
N ASN A 113 -1.62 -4.36 -3.62
CA ASN A 113 -1.38 -5.67 -3.00
C ASN A 113 -2.23 -6.79 -3.63
N VAL A 114 -3.47 -6.50 -4.03
CA VAL A 114 -4.28 -7.43 -4.81
C VAL A 114 -3.61 -7.73 -6.15
N GLY A 115 -3.15 -6.70 -6.86
CA GLY A 115 -2.43 -6.86 -8.13
C GLY A 115 -1.17 -7.72 -7.98
N LEU A 116 -0.40 -7.50 -6.91
CA LEU A 116 0.80 -8.29 -6.59
C LEU A 116 0.47 -9.76 -6.35
N LEU A 117 -0.51 -10.05 -5.49
CA LEU A 117 -0.90 -11.43 -5.16
C LEU A 117 -1.56 -12.15 -6.35
N ALA A 118 -2.28 -11.43 -7.22
CA ALA A 118 -2.82 -11.98 -8.46
C ALA A 118 -1.71 -12.29 -9.48
N HIS A 119 -0.71 -11.41 -9.58
CA HIS A 119 0.44 -11.61 -10.46
C HIS A 119 1.31 -12.80 -10.02
N ASP A 120 1.58 -12.92 -8.72
CA ASP A 120 2.33 -14.03 -8.12
C ASP A 120 1.53 -15.34 -8.12
N GLY A 121 0.21 -15.26 -7.92
CA GLY A 121 -0.70 -16.40 -8.03
C GLY A 121 -0.75 -17.33 -6.81
N ARG A 122 0.14 -17.20 -5.80
CA ARG A 122 0.13 -18.09 -4.62
C ARG A 122 -1.12 -17.92 -3.73
N ALA A 123 -1.82 -16.80 -3.89
CA ALA A 123 -3.08 -16.53 -3.20
C ALA A 123 -4.32 -17.03 -3.98
N LEU A 124 -4.16 -17.55 -5.20
CA LEU A 124 -5.26 -17.94 -6.09
C LEU A 124 -5.20 -19.45 -6.40
N ASP A 125 -6.35 -20.11 -6.42
CA ASP A 125 -6.43 -21.55 -6.74
C ASP A 125 -6.04 -21.87 -8.19
N GLY A 126 -6.17 -20.91 -9.10
CA GLY A 126 -5.80 -21.03 -10.52
C GLY A 126 -4.36 -20.64 -10.86
N GLY A 127 -3.54 -20.30 -9.86
CA GLY A 127 -2.20 -19.75 -10.04
C GLY A 127 -2.23 -18.29 -10.57
N PRO A 128 -1.13 -17.82 -11.19
CA PRO A 128 -1.01 -16.45 -11.68
C PRO A 128 -2.12 -16.02 -12.65
N ASP A 129 -2.74 -14.88 -12.34
CA ASP A 129 -3.72 -14.19 -13.18
C ASP A 129 -3.24 -12.78 -13.51
N ALA A 130 -2.55 -12.67 -14.64
CA ALA A 130 -2.01 -11.41 -15.12
C ALA A 130 -3.09 -10.44 -15.64
N THR A 131 -4.27 -10.92 -16.05
CA THR A 131 -5.36 -10.02 -16.45
C THR A 131 -5.91 -9.31 -15.23
N LEU A 132 -6.19 -10.09 -14.17
CA LEU A 132 -6.63 -9.55 -12.88
C LEU A 132 -5.57 -8.64 -12.25
N ALA A 133 -4.30 -9.04 -12.29
CA ALA A 133 -3.20 -8.21 -11.79
C ALA A 133 -3.16 -6.84 -12.49
N ARG A 134 -3.30 -6.82 -13.83
CA ARG A 134 -3.34 -5.58 -14.61
C ARG A 134 -4.49 -4.69 -14.17
N GLU A 135 -5.71 -5.22 -14.04
CA GLU A 135 -6.88 -4.44 -13.64
C GLU A 135 -6.68 -3.74 -12.28
N TYR A 136 -6.12 -4.45 -11.30
CA TYR A 136 -5.87 -3.88 -9.98
C TYR A 136 -4.69 -2.91 -9.96
N TYR A 137 -3.64 -3.17 -10.73
CA TYR A 137 -2.58 -2.18 -10.91
C TYR A 137 -3.06 -0.93 -11.65
N GLU A 138 -3.96 -1.05 -12.64
CA GLU A 138 -4.57 0.11 -13.33
C GLU A 138 -5.34 0.98 -12.34
N LYS A 139 -6.16 0.38 -11.47
CA LYS A 139 -6.85 1.09 -10.39
C LYS A 139 -5.87 1.81 -9.45
N ALA A 140 -4.84 1.11 -8.98
CA ALA A 140 -3.88 1.68 -8.05
C ALA A 140 -3.02 2.80 -8.70
N CYS A 141 -2.61 2.62 -9.95
CA CYS A 141 -1.87 3.62 -10.71
C CYS A 141 -2.73 4.85 -11.02
N ALA A 142 -4.01 4.66 -11.35
CA ALA A 142 -4.98 5.75 -11.49
C ALA A 142 -5.13 6.54 -10.19
N GLY A 143 -5.13 5.85 -9.04
CA GLY A 143 -5.11 6.43 -7.69
C GLY A 143 -3.77 7.01 -7.23
N GLY A 144 -2.75 7.06 -8.09
CA GLY A 144 -1.47 7.70 -7.80
C GLY A 144 -0.41 6.80 -7.14
N PHE A 145 -0.62 5.49 -7.08
CA PHE A 145 0.38 4.56 -6.55
C PHE A 145 1.48 4.29 -7.56
N ALA A 146 2.61 4.99 -7.42
CA ALA A 146 3.73 4.95 -8.36
C ALA A 146 4.25 3.52 -8.67
N PRO A 147 4.40 2.62 -7.68
CA PRO A 147 4.82 1.24 -7.93
C PRO A 147 3.88 0.46 -8.86
N SER A 148 2.57 0.70 -8.79
CA SER A 148 1.62 0.05 -9.69
C SER A 148 1.77 0.54 -11.13
N CYS A 149 2.04 1.83 -11.34
CA CYS A 149 2.34 2.34 -12.68
C CYS A 149 3.62 1.71 -13.24
N PHE A 150 4.65 1.52 -12.40
CA PHE A 150 5.87 0.83 -12.81
C PHE A 150 5.61 -0.64 -13.18
N ASN A 151 4.84 -1.37 -12.37
CA ASN A 151 4.49 -2.77 -12.67
C ASN A 151 3.67 -2.89 -13.96
N LEU A 152 2.75 -1.96 -14.23
CA LEU A 152 2.04 -1.92 -15.53
C LEU A 152 3.01 -1.73 -16.69
N SER A 153 3.99 -0.83 -16.54
CA SER A 153 5.02 -0.64 -17.57
C SER A 153 5.75 -1.95 -17.86
N ALA A 154 6.21 -2.67 -16.83
CA ALA A 154 6.86 -3.97 -16.98
C ALA A 154 5.94 -5.00 -17.65
N MET A 155 4.68 -5.09 -17.23
CA MET A 155 3.70 -6.00 -17.84
C MET A 155 3.45 -5.71 -19.34
N PHE A 156 3.47 -4.45 -19.75
CA PHE A 156 3.34 -4.09 -21.17
C PHE A 156 4.63 -4.30 -21.97
N ILE A 157 5.80 -4.30 -21.32
CA ILE A 157 7.07 -4.68 -21.99
C ILE A 157 7.10 -6.18 -22.24
N GLU A 158 6.78 -6.97 -21.22
CA GLU A 158 6.87 -8.43 -21.27
C GLU A 158 5.72 -9.08 -22.03
N GLY A 159 4.51 -8.52 -21.89
CA GLY A 159 3.28 -9.22 -22.27
C GLY A 159 3.08 -10.53 -21.50
N ASN A 160 2.18 -11.39 -21.96
CA ASN A 160 2.03 -12.75 -21.46
C ASN A 160 1.43 -13.69 -22.53
N ALA A 161 1.57 -15.00 -22.28
CA ALA A 161 1.02 -16.06 -23.14
C ALA A 161 -0.52 -16.19 -23.07
N LYS A 162 -1.19 -15.51 -22.13
CA LYS A 162 -2.65 -15.55 -21.91
C LYS A 162 -3.40 -14.36 -22.57
N GLY A 163 -2.76 -13.65 -23.52
CA GLY A 163 -3.42 -12.63 -24.33
C GLY A 163 -3.05 -11.17 -24.03
N LEU A 164 -2.14 -10.90 -23.08
CA LEU A 164 -1.53 -9.57 -22.94
C LEU A 164 -0.37 -9.45 -23.94
N SER A 165 -0.64 -8.99 -25.16
CA SER A 165 0.47 -8.74 -26.10
C SER A 165 1.34 -7.58 -25.61
N PRO A 166 2.67 -7.64 -25.79
CA PRO A 166 3.54 -6.50 -25.53
C PRO A 166 3.05 -5.24 -26.24
N ASN A 167 3.12 -4.10 -25.57
CA ASN A 167 2.77 -2.80 -26.12
C ASN A 167 3.70 -1.72 -25.56
N MET A 168 4.76 -1.41 -26.30
CA MET A 168 5.78 -0.49 -25.86
C MET A 168 5.27 0.94 -25.65
N SER A 169 4.24 1.37 -26.39
CA SER A 169 3.65 2.70 -26.20
C SER A 169 2.88 2.81 -24.89
N GLN A 170 2.13 1.77 -24.50
CA GLN A 170 1.53 1.71 -23.16
C GLN A 170 2.61 1.60 -22.08
N ALA A 171 3.63 0.77 -22.28
CA ALA A 171 4.75 0.67 -21.35
C ALA A 171 5.41 2.03 -21.09
N PHE A 172 5.62 2.83 -22.14
CA PHE A 172 6.20 4.17 -22.03
C PHE A 172 5.29 5.13 -21.26
N LYS A 173 3.98 5.09 -21.56
CA LYS A 173 2.98 5.89 -20.84
C LYS A 173 2.99 5.60 -19.35
N TYR A 174 2.99 4.32 -18.97
CA TYR A 174 3.00 3.93 -17.56
C TYR A 174 4.35 4.17 -16.87
N ALA A 175 5.48 3.98 -17.55
CA ALA A 175 6.80 4.36 -17.04
C ALA A 175 6.90 5.86 -16.77
N SER A 176 6.43 6.68 -17.71
CA SER A 176 6.40 8.15 -17.58
C SER A 176 5.52 8.58 -16.41
N ARG A 177 4.32 8.00 -16.27
CA ARG A 177 3.43 8.27 -15.13
C ARG A 177 4.06 7.84 -13.80
N ALA A 178 4.72 6.67 -13.75
CA ALA A 178 5.44 6.24 -12.55
C ALA A 178 6.54 7.26 -12.18
N CYS A 179 7.26 7.79 -13.17
CA CYS A 179 8.27 8.83 -12.97
C CYS A 179 7.69 10.17 -12.47
N GLU A 180 6.55 10.59 -13.02
CA GLU A 180 5.81 11.77 -12.56
C GLU A 180 5.41 11.64 -11.09
N LEU A 181 5.00 10.43 -10.68
CA LEU A 181 4.67 10.07 -9.30
C LEU A 181 5.89 9.80 -8.40
N GLY A 182 7.11 10.03 -8.90
CA GLY A 182 8.34 9.95 -8.12
C GLY A 182 8.97 8.55 -8.01
N HIS A 183 8.58 7.59 -8.87
CA HIS A 183 9.21 6.27 -8.90
C HIS A 183 10.53 6.29 -9.67
N VAL A 184 11.65 6.05 -8.97
CA VAL A 184 13.01 6.04 -9.54
C VAL A 184 13.12 5.14 -10.77
N TRP A 185 12.69 3.88 -10.65
CA TRP A 185 12.77 2.92 -11.76
C TRP A 185 11.79 3.24 -12.90
N GLY A 186 10.71 3.97 -12.61
CA GLY A 186 9.81 4.49 -13.65
C GLY A 186 10.52 5.50 -14.54
N CYS A 187 11.25 6.43 -13.92
CA CYS A 187 12.07 7.41 -14.62
C CYS A 187 13.20 6.75 -15.42
N ALA A 188 13.89 5.75 -14.84
CA ALA A 188 14.95 5.03 -15.53
C ALA A 188 14.42 4.28 -16.77
N ASN A 189 13.27 3.61 -16.66
CA ASN A 189 12.63 2.93 -17.80
C ASN A 189 12.21 3.93 -18.88
N ALA A 190 11.51 5.01 -18.51
CA ALA A 190 11.09 6.03 -19.46
C ALA A 190 12.29 6.69 -20.18
N SER A 191 13.38 6.94 -19.45
CA SER A 191 14.64 7.47 -20.02
C SER A 191 15.21 6.52 -21.07
N ARG A 192 15.33 5.22 -20.74
CA ARG A 192 15.83 4.20 -21.68
C ARG A 192 14.94 4.12 -22.92
N MET A 193 13.62 4.17 -22.75
CA MET A 193 12.67 4.10 -23.86
C MET A 193 12.78 5.32 -24.79
N CYS A 194 12.89 6.54 -24.25
CA CYS A 194 13.16 7.75 -25.04
C CYS A 194 14.50 7.67 -25.79
N LYS A 195 15.55 7.12 -25.17
CA LYS A 195 16.87 6.99 -25.80
C LYS A 195 16.85 6.02 -26.99
N LEU A 196 16.11 4.93 -26.87
CA LEU A 196 16.03 3.88 -27.89
C LEU A 196 14.95 4.15 -28.95
N GLY A 197 13.94 4.96 -28.64
CA GLY A 197 12.73 5.08 -29.45
C GLY A 197 11.77 3.89 -29.25
N ASP A 198 11.81 3.24 -28.08
CA ASP A 198 10.99 2.07 -27.77
C ASP A 198 9.60 2.54 -27.31
N GLY A 199 8.59 2.47 -28.19
CA GLY A 199 7.21 2.88 -27.85
C GLY A 199 6.96 4.39 -27.80
N THR A 200 7.99 5.18 -28.13
CA THR A 200 7.97 6.64 -28.26
C THR A 200 8.95 7.04 -29.37
N GLU A 201 8.90 8.28 -29.86
CA GLU A 201 9.97 8.80 -30.71
C GLU A 201 11.28 8.92 -29.92
N LYS A 202 12.41 8.75 -30.62
CA LYS A 202 13.74 8.89 -30.04
C LYS A 202 13.97 10.36 -29.66
N ASP A 203 14.29 10.61 -28.39
CA ASP A 203 14.57 11.94 -27.84
C ASP A 203 15.66 11.84 -26.76
N GLU A 204 16.89 12.18 -27.14
CA GLU A 204 18.06 12.14 -26.26
C GLU A 204 17.97 13.19 -25.14
N LYS A 205 17.35 14.35 -25.40
CA LYS A 205 17.21 15.41 -24.39
C LYS A 205 16.25 14.96 -23.29
N LYS A 206 15.06 14.49 -23.68
CA LYS A 206 14.08 13.95 -22.75
C LYS A 206 14.60 12.72 -22.00
N ALA A 207 15.38 11.87 -22.67
CA ALA A 207 16.05 10.75 -22.00
C ALA A 207 17.01 11.22 -20.90
N GLU A 208 17.82 12.25 -21.17
CA GLU A 208 18.74 12.82 -20.17
C GLU A 208 18.00 13.47 -19.00
N ASP A 209 16.93 14.23 -19.28
CA ASP A 209 16.10 14.87 -18.25
C ASP A 209 15.48 13.82 -17.31
N LEU A 210 14.90 12.75 -17.86
CA LEU A 210 14.34 11.63 -17.08
C LEU A 210 15.40 10.89 -16.27
N LYS A 211 16.62 10.73 -16.83
CA LYS A 211 17.75 10.12 -16.13
C LYS A 211 18.19 10.96 -14.93
N ASN A 212 18.25 12.28 -15.09
CA ASN A 212 18.62 13.20 -14.02
C ASN A 212 17.55 13.22 -12.92
N ARG A 213 16.27 13.24 -13.29
CA ARG A 213 15.16 13.07 -12.33
C ARG A 213 15.26 11.76 -11.55
N ALA A 214 15.60 10.64 -12.21
CA ALA A 214 15.81 9.37 -11.51
C ALA A 214 16.91 9.46 -10.44
N ARG A 215 18.02 10.16 -10.75
CA ARG A 215 19.14 10.38 -9.82
C ARG A 215 18.72 11.26 -8.63
N GLU A 216 17.98 12.33 -8.89
CA GLU A 216 17.46 13.22 -7.84
C GLU A 216 16.52 12.47 -6.88
N LEU A 217 15.57 11.71 -7.42
CA LEU A 217 14.65 10.90 -6.63
C LEU A 217 15.40 9.85 -5.79
N HIS A 218 16.39 9.17 -6.38
CA HIS A 218 17.20 8.20 -5.66
C HIS A 218 18.03 8.83 -4.54
N GLY A 219 18.61 10.02 -4.78
CA GLY A 219 19.30 10.80 -3.75
C GLY A 219 18.38 11.16 -2.58
N ALA A 220 17.19 11.69 -2.89
CA ALA A 220 16.19 12.04 -1.88
C ALA A 220 15.64 10.83 -1.10
N GLU A 221 15.51 9.66 -1.73
CA GLU A 221 15.18 8.41 -1.03
C GLU A 221 16.28 8.00 -0.05
N LYS A 222 17.54 8.06 -0.48
CA LYS A 222 18.69 7.72 0.38
C LYS A 222 18.81 8.67 1.57
N GLU A 223 18.63 9.97 1.37
CA GLU A 223 18.64 10.96 2.45
C GLU A 223 17.50 10.72 3.46
N ARG A 224 16.30 10.36 3.00
CA ARG A 224 15.18 10.02 3.90
C ARG A 224 15.44 8.77 4.72
N GLN A 225 16.10 7.76 4.14
CA GLN A 225 16.47 6.54 4.87
C GLN A 225 17.52 6.80 5.96
N LEU A 226 18.41 7.78 5.75
CA LEU A 226 19.46 8.13 6.72
C LEU A 226 18.93 8.92 7.93
N LYS A 227 17.76 9.55 7.85
CA LYS A 227 17.17 10.39 8.92
C LYS A 227 16.32 9.64 9.95
N PHE A 228 16.31 8.30 9.94
CA PHE A 228 15.60 7.51 10.96
C PHE A 228 16.55 7.19 12.12
N GLY A 229 16.49 7.96 13.22
CA GLY A 229 17.25 7.70 14.45
C GLY A 229 18.20 8.81 14.92
N GLU A 230 18.09 10.02 14.39
CA GLU A 230 18.60 11.25 15.02
C GLU A 230 17.51 11.95 15.84
#